data_AF-Q4VPA6-F1
#
_entry.id   AF-Q4VPA6-F1
#
_cell.length_a   1.000
_cell.length_b   1.000
_cell.length_c   1.000
_cell.angle_alpha   90.00
_cell.angle_beta   90.00
_cell.angle_gamma   90.00
#
_symmetry.space_group_name_H-M   'P 1'
#
loop_
_entity.id
_entity.type
_entity.pdbx_description
1 polymer ?
#
loop_
_entity_poly.entity_id
_entity_poly.type
_entity_poly.pdbx_seq_one_letter_code
_entity_poly.pdbx_strand_id
1 'polypeptide(L)'
;ELKVEKFKNIEPKESINDRDFCIVVDKLKSHIIDGDIFQVVPSRSFFLPCQNSLEVYKELKRTNPSPYMFYMQDEDFILFGA
;
A
#
# COMPACT_ATOMS: atom_id res chain seq x y z
N GLU A 1 9.40 -14.09 22.94
CA GLU A 1 9.36 -12.98 21.97
C GLU A 1 10.18 -13.36 20.75
N LEU A 2 9.55 -13.44 19.58
CA LEU A 2 10.26 -13.66 18.31
C LEU A 2 10.95 -12.34 17.96
N LYS A 3 12.28 -12.35 17.85
CA LYS A 3 13.04 -11.20 17.37
C LYS A 3 12.69 -10.99 15.91
N VAL A 4 11.91 -9.95 15.61
CA VAL A 4 11.76 -9.46 14.24
C VAL A 4 13.11 -8.87 13.85
N GLU A 5 13.90 -9.62 13.09
CA GLU A 5 15.09 -9.06 12.48
C GLU A 5 14.64 -7.98 11.51
N LYS A 6 14.99 -6.72 11.80
CA LYS A 6 14.84 -5.63 10.84
C LYS A 6 15.74 -5.95 9.66
N PHE A 7 15.15 -6.45 8.59
CA PHE A 7 15.86 -6.63 7.33
C PHE A 7 16.42 -5.26 6.90
N LYS A 8 17.74 -5.13 6.94
CA LYS A 8 18.42 -3.99 6.31
C LYS A 8 18.42 -4.25 4.80
N ASN A 9 17.97 -3.28 4.02
CA ASN A 9 18.05 -3.24 2.55
C ASN A 9 17.02 -4.09 1.79
N ILE A 10 15.75 -4.07 2.20
CA ILE A 10 14.66 -4.53 1.33
C ILE A 10 14.04 -3.30 0.65
N GLU A 11 14.19 -3.21 -0.67
CA GLU A 11 13.53 -2.18 -1.46
C GLU A 11 12.18 -2.67 -1.98
N PRO A 12 11.09 -1.87 -1.85
CA PRO A 12 9.81 -2.22 -2.43
C PRO A 12 9.89 -2.19 -3.94
N LYS A 13 9.30 -3.20 -4.58
CA LYS A 13 9.08 -3.16 -6.03
C LYS A 13 7.82 -2.35 -6.31
N GLU A 14 7.93 -1.25 -7.03
CA GLU A 14 6.76 -0.54 -7.55
C GLU A 14 6.16 -1.18 -8.81
N SER A 15 4.85 -1.04 -8.98
CA SER A 15 4.15 -1.31 -10.25
C SER A 15 4.43 -0.24 -11.32
N ILE A 16 4.61 1.01 -10.89
CA ILE A 16 4.87 2.18 -11.73
C ILE A 16 5.72 3.18 -10.94
N ASN A 17 6.78 3.68 -11.56
CA ASN A 17 7.68 4.64 -10.93
C ASN A 17 7.00 6.01 -10.77
N ASP A 18 7.64 6.90 -10.02
CA ASP A 18 7.11 8.25 -9.72
C ASP A 18 6.84 9.07 -10.99
N ARG A 19 7.78 9.06 -11.94
CA ARG A 19 7.68 9.84 -13.17
C ARG A 19 6.47 9.43 -13.99
N ASP A 20 6.29 8.14 -14.19
CA ASP A 20 5.21 7.58 -14.99
C ASP A 20 3.85 7.75 -14.27
N PHE A 21 3.82 7.64 -12.94
CA PHE A 21 2.62 7.93 -12.18
C PHE A 21 2.21 9.41 -12.25
N CYS A 22 3.17 10.34 -12.23
CA CYS A 22 2.90 11.77 -12.46
C CYS A 22 2.31 12.03 -13.85
N ILE A 23 2.77 11.33 -14.88
CA ILE A 23 2.19 11.44 -16.24
C ILE A 23 0.72 10.97 -16.24
N VAL A 24 0.38 9.90 -15.51
CA VAL A 24 -1.01 9.46 -15.34
C VAL A 24 -1.84 10.55 -14.67
N VAL A 25 -1.32 11.16 -13.59
CA VAL A 25 -2.00 12.24 -12.87
C VAL A 25 -2.23 13.45 -13.78
N ASP A 26 -1.23 13.86 -14.56
CA ASP A 26 -1.35 15.02 -15.45
C ASP A 26 -2.37 14.79 -16.56
N LYS A 27 -2.43 13.56 -17.12
CA LYS A 27 -3.50 13.19 -18.05
C LYS A 27 -4.88 13.27 -17.40
N LEU A 28 -5.03 12.79 -16.18
CA LEU A 28 -6.31 12.85 -15.45
C LEU A 28 -6.72 14.29 -15.11
N LYS A 29 -5.78 15.19 -14.87
CA LYS A 29 -6.08 16.63 -14.70
C LYS A 29 -6.66 17.25 -15.96
N SER A 30 -6.20 16.87 -17.15
CA SER A 30 -6.79 17.34 -18.41
C SER A 30 -8.28 16.97 -18.50
N HIS A 31 -8.64 15.74 -18.13
CA HIS A 31 -10.04 15.32 -18.05
C HIS A 31 -10.86 16.12 -17.03
N ILE A 32 -10.25 16.64 -15.96
CA ILE A 32 -10.93 17.56 -15.04
C ILE A 32 -11.21 18.91 -15.71
N ILE A 33 -10.22 19.45 -16.44
CA ILE A 33 -10.34 20.73 -17.14
C ILE A 33 -11.38 20.67 -18.26
N ASP A 34 -11.40 19.56 -19.00
CA ASP A 34 -12.36 19.33 -20.09
C ASP A 34 -13.79 19.10 -19.57
N GLY A 35 -13.96 18.92 -18.26
CA GLY A 35 -15.25 18.73 -17.59
C GLY A 35 -15.75 17.29 -17.59
N ASP A 36 -14.91 16.31 -17.94
CA ASP A 36 -15.27 14.89 -17.95
C ASP A 36 -15.48 14.34 -16.53
N ILE A 37 -14.64 14.77 -15.58
CA ILE A 37 -14.66 14.32 -14.18
C ILE A 37 -14.37 15.47 -13.22
N PHE A 38 -14.92 15.41 -12.00
CA PHE A 38 -14.63 16.43 -10.97
C PHE A 38 -13.43 16.04 -10.10
N GLN A 39 -13.26 14.74 -9.83
CA GLN A 39 -12.18 14.20 -9.01
C GLN A 39 -11.94 12.74 -9.39
N VAL A 40 -10.69 12.30 -9.29
CA VAL A 40 -10.29 10.89 -9.40
C VAL A 40 -9.15 10.60 -8.44
N VAL A 41 -9.09 9.36 -7.94
CA VAL A 41 -8.06 8.89 -7.01
C VAL A 41 -7.25 7.77 -7.68
N PRO A 42 -6.27 8.08 -8.53
CA PRO A 42 -5.39 7.07 -9.10
C PRO A 42 -4.52 6.45 -7.99
N SER A 43 -4.19 5.18 -8.12
CA SER A 43 -3.32 4.48 -7.19
C SER A 43 -2.23 3.70 -7.93
N ARG A 44 -1.19 3.34 -7.19
CA ARG A 44 -0.13 2.43 -7.61
C ARG A 44 0.15 1.42 -6.51
N SER A 45 0.61 0.25 -6.89
CA SER A 45 0.95 -0.83 -5.96
C SER A 45 2.45 -0.89 -5.71
N PHE A 46 2.81 -1.20 -4.46
CA PHE A 46 4.14 -1.58 -4.03
C PHE A 46 4.12 -3.03 -3.55
N PHE A 47 5.18 -3.77 -3.84
CA PHE A 47 5.29 -5.18 -3.53
C PHE A 47 6.52 -5.45 -2.69
N LEU A 48 6.31 -6.21 -1.62
CA LEU A 48 7.36 -6.69 -0.72
C LEU A 48 7.06 -8.13 -0.30
N PRO A 49 8.08 -9.00 -0.21
CA PRO A 49 7.88 -10.33 0.33
C PRO A 49 7.46 -10.25 1.81
N CYS A 50 6.39 -10.94 2.18
CA CYS A 50 5.86 -10.99 3.55
C CYS A 50 5.74 -12.44 4.01
N GLN A 51 6.66 -12.88 4.87
CA GLN A 51 6.68 -14.26 5.38
C GLN A 51 5.82 -14.44 6.64
N ASN A 52 5.69 -13.40 7.47
CA ASN A 52 4.96 -13.47 8.74
C ASN A 52 3.99 -12.29 8.87
N SER A 53 2.84 -12.42 8.21
CA SER A 53 1.79 -11.41 8.16
C SER A 53 1.26 -11.00 9.53
N LEU A 54 1.12 -11.94 10.47
CA LEU A 54 0.57 -11.66 11.79
C LEU A 54 1.52 -10.80 12.64
N GLU A 55 2.82 -11.09 12.61
CA GLU A 55 3.81 -10.24 13.31
C GLU A 55 3.91 -8.85 12.67
N VAL A 56 3.83 -8.76 11.34
CA VAL A 56 3.76 -7.47 10.63
C VAL A 56 2.52 -6.68 11.06
N TYR A 57 1.36 -7.32 11.13
CA TYR A 57 0.13 -6.68 11.60
C TYR A 57 0.22 -6.21 13.07
N LYS A 58 0.82 -7.00 13.96
CA LYS A 58 1.08 -6.57 15.34
C LYS A 58 1.95 -5.33 15.41
N GLU A 59 2.99 -5.28 14.58
CA GLU A 59 3.87 -4.10 14.51
C GLU A 59 3.17 -2.90 13.89
N LEU A 60 2.33 -3.10 12.87
CA LEU A 60 1.47 -2.05 12.31
C LEU A 60 0.53 -1.48 13.38
N LYS A 61 -0.13 -2.33 14.17
CA LYS A 61 -1.01 -1.92 15.27
C LYS A 61 -0.26 -1.11 16.35
N ARG A 62 0.99 -1.47 16.62
CA ARG A 62 1.84 -0.78 17.62
C ARG A 62 2.33 0.57 17.10
N THR A 63 2.69 0.66 15.82
CA THR A 63 3.30 1.86 15.23
C THR A 63 2.27 2.86 14.70
N ASN A 64 1.12 2.38 14.20
CA ASN A 64 0.06 3.18 13.60
C ASN A 64 -1.31 2.70 14.12
N PRO A 65 -1.64 2.93 15.41
CA PRO A 65 -2.95 2.56 15.95
C PRO A 65 -4.06 3.39 15.29
N SER A 66 -4.98 2.71 14.61
CA SER A 66 -6.13 3.30 13.95
C SER A 66 -7.44 2.89 14.64
N PRO A 67 -8.52 3.70 14.53
CA PRO A 67 -9.85 3.29 14.97
C PRO A 67 -10.35 1.97 14.34
N TYR A 68 -9.85 1.59 13.15
CA TYR A 68 -10.31 0.39 12.43
C TYR A 68 -9.15 -0.51 11.98
N MET A 69 -8.67 -1.36 12.88
CA MET A 69 -7.68 -2.39 12.57
C MET A 69 -8.35 -3.70 12.12
N PHE A 70 -7.82 -4.36 11.10
CA PHE A 70 -8.30 -5.67 10.67
C PHE A 70 -7.16 -6.62 10.27
N TYR A 71 -7.40 -7.90 10.51
CA TYR A 71 -6.59 -9.02 10.02
C TYR A 71 -7.55 -10.12 9.59
N MET A 72 -7.57 -10.42 8.29
CA MET A 72 -8.40 -11.43 7.68
C MET A 72 -7.49 -12.45 7.02
N GLN A 73 -7.64 -13.71 7.41
CA GLN A 73 -6.94 -14.84 6.81
C GLN A 73 -7.98 -15.73 6.16
N ASP A 74 -7.94 -15.75 4.84
CA ASP A 74 -8.78 -16.58 3.98
C ASP A 74 -7.99 -17.84 3.54
N GLU A 75 -8.60 -18.72 2.74
CA GLU A 75 -7.92 -19.90 2.20
C GLU A 75 -6.83 -19.50 1.19
N ASP A 76 -7.11 -18.49 0.36
CA ASP A 76 -6.23 -18.09 -0.76
C ASP A 76 -5.29 -16.92 -0.43
N PHE A 77 -5.65 -16.08 0.55
CA PHE A 77 -4.91 -14.86 0.82
C PHE A 77 -5.02 -14.37 2.27
N ILE A 78 -4.17 -13.40 2.60
CA ILE A 78 -4.20 -12.68 3.87
C ILE A 78 -4.30 -11.18 3.57
N LEU A 79 -5.25 -10.52 4.24
CA LEU A 79 -5.51 -9.08 4.12
C LEU A 79 -5.47 -8.45 5.52
N PHE A 80 -4.62 -7.45 5.71
CA PHE A 80 -4.52 -6.72 6.98
C PHE A 80 -4.31 -5.22 6.76
N GLY A 81 -4.71 -4.42 7.73
CA GLY A 81 -4.63 -2.97 7.64
C GLY A 81 -4.94 -2.25 8.95
N ALA A 82 -4.75 -0.94 8.91
CA ALA A 82 -4.99 0.03 9.97
C ALA A 82 -5.76 1.19 9.35
#